data_AF-A0A497Q1C4-F1
#
_entry.id   AF-A0A497Q1C4-F1
#
_cell.length_a   1.000
_cell.length_b   1.000
_cell.length_c   1.000
_cell.angle_alpha   90.00
_cell.angle_beta   90.00
_cell.angle_gamma   90.00
#
_symmetry.space_group_name_H-M   'P 1'
#
loop_
_entity.id
_entity.type
_entity.pdbx_description
1 polymer ?
#
loop_
_entity_poly.entity_id
_entity_poly.type
_entity_poly.pdbx_seq_one_letter_code
_entity_poly.pdbx_strand_id
1 'polypeptide(L)'
;MCKSMPTKELEKLGGLFDTVTGRSKSFQEKCSKTKLLAVKDYALASSECIKLAKQTLDVNGPGFNSSSLDKARTAIESGQLDSSVVNALERVRSSYVESVLKPAVRSFLQSEEKTITDLEALYLNALKIEGLLEVVQFLTKVQPKKV
;
A
#
# COMPACT_ATOMS: atom_id res chain seq x y z
N MET A 1 -17.48 -26.76 5.18
CA MET A 1 -17.41 -27.15 3.76
C MET A 1 -16.54 -26.14 3.01
N CYS A 2 -15.32 -26.49 2.65
CA CYS A 2 -14.48 -25.67 1.77
C CYS A 2 -14.92 -25.94 0.33
N LYS A 3 -15.62 -24.99 -0.31
CA LYS A 3 -15.83 -25.05 -1.77
C LYS A 3 -14.48 -24.85 -2.45
N SER A 4 -14.02 -25.80 -3.25
CA SER A 4 -12.84 -25.60 -4.09
C SER A 4 -13.14 -24.55 -5.15
N MET A 5 -12.27 -23.56 -5.32
CA MET A 5 -12.39 -22.58 -6.41
C MET A 5 -12.28 -23.29 -7.76
N PRO A 6 -13.17 -23.02 -8.73
CA PRO A 6 -13.06 -23.51 -10.10
C PRO A 6 -11.74 -23.08 -10.76
N THR A 7 -11.10 -23.98 -11.52
CA THR A 7 -9.77 -23.77 -12.15
C THR A 7 -9.66 -22.49 -12.97
N LYS A 8 -10.75 -22.08 -13.66
CA LYS A 8 -10.80 -20.86 -14.47
C LYS A 8 -10.71 -19.56 -13.65
N GLU A 9 -11.21 -19.56 -12.42
CA GLU A 9 -11.11 -18.40 -11.51
C GLU A 9 -9.67 -18.23 -11.03
N LEU A 10 -8.99 -19.35 -10.74
CA LEU A 10 -7.58 -19.37 -10.34
C LEU A 10 -6.66 -18.88 -11.48
N GLU A 11 -6.90 -19.29 -12.73
CA GLU A 11 -6.15 -18.81 -13.88
C GLU A 11 -6.32 -17.29 -14.09
N LYS A 12 -7.55 -16.77 -13.97
CA LYS A 12 -7.82 -15.33 -14.03
C LYS A 12 -7.09 -14.55 -12.94
N LEU A 13 -7.08 -15.06 -11.70
CA LEU A 13 -6.34 -14.44 -10.60
C LEU A 13 -4.82 -14.56 -10.79
N GLY A 14 -4.31 -15.64 -11.37
CA GLY A 14 -2.90 -15.81 -11.70
C GLY A 14 -2.39 -14.73 -12.65
N GLY A 15 -3.07 -14.54 -13.78
CA GLY A 15 -2.69 -13.48 -14.74
C GLY A 15 -2.79 -12.05 -14.18
N LEU A 16 -3.76 -11.82 -13.28
CA LEU A 16 -3.88 -10.57 -12.54
C LEU A 16 -2.64 -10.33 -11.65
N PHE A 17 -2.23 -11.34 -10.88
CA PHE A 17 -1.08 -11.20 -9.99
C PHE A 17 0.23 -10.97 -10.74
N ASP A 18 0.46 -11.66 -11.85
CA ASP A 18 1.65 -11.46 -12.69
C ASP A 18 1.72 -10.01 -13.20
N THR A 19 0.60 -9.50 -13.71
CA THR A 19 0.51 -8.14 -14.25
C THR A 19 0.73 -7.08 -13.17
N VAL A 20 0.06 -7.22 -12.02
CA VAL A 20 0.19 -6.30 -10.89
C VAL A 20 1.63 -6.34 -10.34
N THR A 21 2.24 -7.52 -10.26
CA THR A 21 3.62 -7.68 -9.78
C THR A 21 4.59 -6.95 -10.70
N GLY A 22 4.44 -7.11 -12.02
CA GLY A 22 5.23 -6.37 -13.02
C GLY A 22 5.09 -4.85 -12.86
N ARG A 23 3.85 -4.34 -12.72
CA ARG A 23 3.59 -2.89 -12.60
C ARG A 23 4.03 -2.28 -11.27
N SER A 24 3.98 -3.04 -10.18
CA SER A 24 4.37 -2.57 -8.85
C SER A 24 5.88 -2.52 -8.64
N LYS A 25 6.67 -3.22 -9.48
CA LYS A 25 8.13 -3.36 -9.34
C LYS A 25 8.86 -2.02 -9.15
N SER A 26 8.58 -1.01 -9.98
CA SER A 26 9.29 0.27 -9.87
C SER A 26 9.01 1.00 -8.54
N PHE A 27 7.81 0.84 -7.99
CA PHE A 27 7.46 1.41 -6.69
C PHE A 27 8.16 0.65 -5.56
N GLN A 28 8.15 -0.68 -5.61
CA GLN A 28 8.82 -1.52 -4.61
C GLN A 28 10.34 -1.33 -4.60
N GLU A 29 10.94 -1.09 -5.78
CA GLU A 29 12.35 -0.71 -5.89
C GLU A 29 12.62 0.63 -5.21
N LYS A 30 11.73 1.63 -5.35
CA LYS A 30 11.87 2.91 -4.63
C LYS A 30 11.74 2.71 -3.13
N CYS A 31 10.75 1.92 -2.66
CA CYS A 31 10.63 1.57 -1.24
C CYS A 31 11.91 0.92 -0.70
N SER A 32 12.48 -0.04 -1.43
CA SER A 32 13.73 -0.71 -1.06
C SER A 32 14.92 0.25 -1.04
N LYS A 33 15.03 1.14 -2.03
CA LYS A 33 16.07 2.18 -2.08
C LYS A 33 15.94 3.16 -0.90
N THR A 34 14.73 3.58 -0.53
CA THR A 34 14.49 4.46 0.62
C THR A 34 14.90 3.79 1.93
N LYS A 35 14.58 2.50 2.12
CA LYS A 35 15.04 1.72 3.28
C LYS A 35 16.57 1.66 3.36
N LEU A 36 17.24 1.37 2.23
CA LEU A 36 18.71 1.36 2.17
C LEU A 36 19.30 2.75 2.46
N LEU A 37 18.69 3.79 1.91
CA LEU A 37 19.13 5.17 2.09
C LEU A 37 19.09 5.59 3.56
N ALA A 38 18.09 5.15 4.31
CA ALA A 38 17.94 5.49 5.72
C ALA A 38 19.11 5.07 6.60
N VAL A 39 19.86 4.04 6.19
CA VAL A 39 21.07 3.58 6.90
C VAL A 39 22.25 4.54 6.68
N LYS A 40 22.25 5.30 5.58
CA LYS A 40 23.35 6.21 5.19
C LYS A 40 23.01 7.68 5.45
N ASP A 41 21.78 8.05 5.13
CA ASP A 41 21.26 9.41 5.19
C ASP A 41 19.76 9.36 5.53
N TYR A 42 19.47 9.45 6.83
CA TYR A 42 18.10 9.40 7.33
C TYR A 42 17.25 10.60 6.86
N ALA A 43 17.85 11.78 6.75
CA ALA A 43 17.14 12.99 6.35
C ALA A 43 16.67 12.88 4.89
N LEU A 44 17.54 12.41 4.00
CA LEU A 44 17.17 12.18 2.60
C LEU A 44 16.15 11.04 2.48
N ALA A 45 16.30 9.95 3.25
CA ALA A 45 15.31 8.87 3.26
C ALA A 45 13.93 9.33 3.75
N SER A 46 13.87 10.22 4.74
CA SER A 46 12.62 10.85 5.18
C SER A 46 11.98 11.67 4.05
N SER A 47 12.78 12.46 3.32
CA SER A 47 12.29 13.20 2.14
C SER A 47 11.74 12.30 1.04
N GLU A 48 12.43 11.20 0.73
CA GLU A 48 11.93 10.20 -0.23
C GLU A 48 10.66 9.49 0.27
N CYS A 49 10.54 9.24 1.57
CA CYS A 49 9.32 8.70 2.17
C CYS A 49 8.12 9.64 1.97
N ILE A 50 8.31 10.96 2.09
CA ILE A 50 7.25 11.94 1.80
C ILE A 50 6.81 11.85 0.33
N LYS A 51 7.74 11.68 -0.62
CA LYS A 51 7.41 11.51 -2.04
C LYS A 51 6.62 10.22 -2.29
N LEU A 52 7.00 9.12 -1.64
CA LEU A 52 6.28 7.84 -1.72
C LEU A 52 4.87 7.97 -1.13
N ALA A 53 4.73 8.68 0.00
CA ALA A 53 3.43 8.94 0.61
C ALA A 53 2.51 9.74 -0.31
N LYS A 54 3.01 10.77 -0.99
CA LYS A 54 2.22 11.52 -1.99
C LYS A 54 1.75 10.64 -3.14
N GLN A 55 2.59 9.73 -3.63
CA GLN A 55 2.21 8.78 -4.70
C GLN A 55 1.20 7.71 -4.27
N THR A 56 1.05 7.49 -2.96
CA THR A 56 0.28 6.37 -2.38
C THR A 56 -1.00 6.83 -1.72
N LEU A 57 -0.97 7.97 -1.03
CA LEU A 57 -2.05 8.48 -0.18
C LEU A 57 -2.88 9.58 -0.87
N ASP A 58 -2.56 9.97 -2.11
CA ASP A 58 -3.36 10.89 -2.93
C ASP A 58 -4.56 10.19 -3.61
N VAL A 59 -5.08 9.15 -2.97
CA VAL A 59 -6.23 8.37 -3.45
C VAL A 59 -7.50 8.85 -2.76
N ASN A 60 -8.31 9.60 -3.51
CA ASN A 60 -9.68 9.92 -3.14
C ASN A 60 -10.58 8.81 -3.68
N GLY A 61 -10.77 7.75 -2.89
CA GLY A 61 -11.59 6.60 -3.26
C GLY A 61 -12.64 6.29 -2.19
N PRO A 62 -13.82 5.78 -2.58
CA PRO A 62 -14.78 5.25 -1.61
C PRO A 62 -14.13 4.09 -0.81
N GLY A 63 -14.38 4.04 0.49
CA GLY A 63 -13.90 2.99 1.39
C GLY A 63 -12.57 3.23 2.10
N PHE A 64 -11.91 4.36 1.85
CA PHE A 64 -10.80 4.82 2.69
C PHE A 64 -11.31 5.41 4.01
N ASN A 65 -10.70 5.02 5.13
CA ASN A 65 -10.87 5.73 6.39
C ASN A 65 -10.19 7.10 6.28
N SER A 66 -10.96 8.13 5.89
CA SER A 66 -10.47 9.49 5.64
C SER A 66 -9.67 10.03 6.83
N SER A 67 -10.17 9.84 8.06
CA SER A 67 -9.46 10.27 9.27
C SER A 67 -8.08 9.62 9.42
N SER A 68 -7.96 8.33 9.15
CA SER A 68 -6.66 7.62 9.24
C SER A 68 -5.74 7.97 8.08
N LEU A 69 -6.30 8.19 6.89
CA LEU A 69 -5.57 8.65 5.70
C LEU A 69 -4.98 10.04 5.93
N ASP A 70 -5.77 10.98 6.41
CA ASP A 70 -5.34 12.35 6.68
C ASP A 70 -4.32 12.42 7.82
N LYS A 71 -4.50 11.59 8.86
CA LYS A 71 -3.51 11.45 9.94
C LYS A 71 -2.18 10.93 9.41
N ALA A 72 -2.20 9.85 8.61
CA ALA A 72 -0.99 9.29 8.02
C ALA A 72 -0.30 10.31 7.10
N ARG A 73 -1.07 10.98 6.23
CA ARG A 73 -0.56 12.01 5.31
C ARG A 73 0.11 13.15 6.09
N THR A 74 -0.60 13.76 7.03
CA THR A 74 -0.09 14.88 7.82
C THR A 74 1.16 14.51 8.62
N ALA A 75 1.18 13.34 9.26
CA ALA A 75 2.33 12.88 10.04
C ALA A 75 3.56 12.63 9.16
N ILE A 76 3.39 12.02 7.98
CA ILE A 76 4.52 11.79 7.07
C ILE A 76 5.03 13.14 6.53
N GLU A 77 4.13 14.03 6.11
CA GLU A 77 4.50 15.36 5.58
C GLU A 77 5.20 16.25 6.61
N SER A 78 4.87 16.12 7.89
CA SER A 78 5.55 16.81 8.99
C SER A 78 6.86 16.14 9.42
N GLY A 79 7.23 14.99 8.82
CA GLY A 79 8.42 14.21 9.19
C GLY A 79 8.28 13.41 10.48
N GLN A 80 7.06 13.32 11.04
CA GLN A 80 6.75 12.53 12.23
C GLN A 80 6.63 11.04 11.88
N LEU A 81 7.78 10.37 11.83
CA LEU A 81 7.91 8.95 11.49
C LEU A 81 7.98 8.06 12.74
N ASP A 82 6.96 8.09 13.58
CA ASP A 82 6.85 7.31 14.81
C ASP A 82 5.79 6.19 14.76
N SER A 83 5.54 5.53 15.90
CA SER A 83 4.55 4.45 15.98
C SER A 83 3.11 4.90 15.68
N SER A 84 2.79 6.19 15.86
CA SER A 84 1.44 6.70 15.60
C SER A 84 1.13 6.70 14.11
N VAL A 85 2.11 7.04 13.25
CA VAL A 85 1.93 7.00 11.80
C VAL A 85 1.89 5.57 11.27
N VAL A 86 2.66 4.64 11.86
CA VAL A 86 2.57 3.21 11.55
C VAL A 86 1.16 2.70 11.82
N ASN A 87 0.61 2.99 13.00
CA ASN A 87 -0.76 2.60 13.36
C ASN A 87 -1.81 3.22 12.42
N ALA A 88 -1.60 4.46 11.97
CA ALA A 88 -2.50 5.12 11.02
C ALA A 88 -2.48 4.41 9.65
N LEU A 89 -1.29 4.08 9.14
CA LEU A 89 -1.13 3.34 7.87
C LEU A 89 -1.68 1.92 7.95
N GLU A 90 -1.54 1.22 9.07
CA GLU A 90 -2.14 -0.10 9.29
C GLU A 90 -3.67 -0.05 9.24
N ARG A 91 -4.27 1.02 9.78
CA ARG A 91 -5.72 1.27 9.67
C ARG A 91 -6.14 1.59 8.25
N VAL A 92 -5.36 2.40 7.53
CA VAL A 92 -5.60 2.69 6.10
C VAL A 92 -5.58 1.39 5.30
N ARG A 93 -4.54 0.56 5.47
CA ARG A 93 -4.42 -0.74 4.81
C ARG A 93 -5.61 -1.64 5.11
N SER A 94 -5.93 -1.83 6.39
CA SER A 94 -7.02 -2.72 6.80
C SER A 94 -8.36 -2.24 6.23
N SER A 95 -8.66 -0.94 6.35
CA SER A 95 -9.88 -0.35 5.77
C SER A 95 -9.94 -0.53 4.26
N TYR A 96 -8.83 -0.30 3.55
CA TYR A 96 -8.77 -0.46 2.10
C TYR A 96 -9.04 -1.89 1.67
N VAL A 97 -8.39 -2.86 2.33
CA VAL A 97 -8.57 -4.28 2.00
C VAL A 97 -10.00 -4.73 2.28
N GLU A 98 -10.57 -4.40 3.44
CA GLU A 98 -11.91 -4.84 3.82
C GLU A 98 -13.02 -4.15 3.02
N SER A 99 -12.92 -2.84 2.81
CA SER A 99 -14.01 -2.04 2.23
C SER A 99 -13.90 -1.84 0.72
N VAL A 100 -12.72 -2.04 0.13
CA VAL A 100 -12.49 -1.80 -1.32
C VAL A 100 -12.08 -3.07 -2.04
N LEU A 101 -10.95 -3.65 -1.65
CA LEU A 101 -10.35 -4.76 -2.41
C LEU A 101 -11.19 -6.04 -2.31
N LYS A 102 -11.53 -6.49 -1.09
CA LYS A 102 -12.33 -7.71 -0.90
C LYS A 102 -13.69 -7.66 -1.60
N PRO A 103 -14.50 -6.58 -1.51
CA PRO A 103 -15.74 -6.48 -2.25
C PRO A 103 -15.52 -6.49 -3.77
N ALA A 104 -14.48 -5.82 -4.26
CA ALA A 104 -14.16 -5.81 -5.69
C ALA A 104 -13.78 -7.19 -6.22
N VAL A 105 -12.95 -7.94 -5.49
CA VAL A 105 -12.59 -9.33 -5.86
C VAL A 105 -13.82 -10.22 -5.83
N ARG A 106 -14.67 -10.12 -4.80
CA ARG A 106 -15.92 -10.90 -4.73
C ARG A 106 -16.83 -10.62 -5.92
N SER A 107 -17.01 -9.34 -6.26
CA SER A 107 -17.78 -8.94 -7.43
C SER A 107 -17.17 -9.48 -8.72
N PHE A 108 -15.85 -9.37 -8.91
CA PHE A 108 -15.17 -9.89 -10.10
C PHE A 108 -15.28 -11.42 -10.26
N LEU A 109 -15.31 -12.16 -9.15
CA LEU A 109 -15.51 -13.62 -9.19
C LEU A 109 -16.98 -14.00 -9.42
N GLN A 110 -17.93 -13.14 -9.03
CA GLN A 110 -19.37 -13.40 -9.09
C GLN A 110 -20.07 -12.81 -10.32
N SER A 111 -19.47 -11.82 -11.00
CA SER A 111 -20.03 -11.13 -12.17
C SER A 111 -18.93 -10.70 -13.16
N GLU A 112 -19.31 -10.42 -14.41
CA GLU A 112 -18.43 -9.83 -15.44
C GLU A 112 -18.35 -8.29 -15.36
N GLU A 113 -19.01 -7.65 -14.39
CA GLU A 113 -19.18 -6.18 -14.37
C GLU A 113 -17.90 -5.39 -14.08
N LYS A 114 -16.94 -5.98 -13.35
CA LYS A 114 -15.63 -5.35 -13.11
C LYS A 114 -14.61 -5.86 -14.11
N THR A 115 -13.92 -4.94 -14.77
CA THR A 115 -12.83 -5.32 -15.67
C THR A 115 -11.62 -5.78 -14.85
N ILE A 116 -10.82 -6.67 -15.42
CA ILE A 116 -9.54 -7.07 -14.82
C ILE A 116 -8.65 -5.85 -14.57
N THR A 117 -8.70 -4.84 -15.45
CA THR A 117 -7.98 -3.58 -15.35
C THR A 117 -8.34 -2.78 -14.10
N ASP A 118 -9.64 -2.73 -13.74
CA ASP A 118 -10.07 -2.05 -12.52
C ASP A 118 -9.52 -2.78 -11.29
N LEU A 119 -9.53 -4.11 -11.33
CA LEU A 119 -9.01 -4.92 -10.23
C LEU A 119 -7.49 -4.79 -10.11
N GLU A 120 -6.76 -4.72 -11.22
CA GLU A 120 -5.31 -4.43 -11.25
C GLU A 120 -4.98 -3.12 -10.55
N ALA A 121 -5.74 -2.06 -10.82
CA ALA A 121 -5.53 -0.75 -10.21
C ALA A 121 -5.75 -0.80 -8.69
N LEU A 122 -6.77 -1.53 -8.23
CA LEU A 122 -7.04 -1.71 -6.80
C LEU A 122 -5.93 -2.51 -6.10
N TYR A 123 -5.46 -3.60 -6.71
CA TYR A 123 -4.34 -4.36 -6.17
C TYR A 123 -3.04 -3.55 -6.15
N LEU A 124 -2.77 -2.77 -7.20
CA LEU A 124 -1.59 -1.90 -7.24
C LEU A 124 -1.61 -0.89 -6.10
N ASN A 125 -2.76 -0.31 -5.77
CA ASN A 125 -2.91 0.58 -4.63
C ASN A 125 -2.67 -0.15 -3.29
N ALA A 126 -3.19 -1.36 -3.12
CA ALA A 126 -2.92 -2.16 -1.93
C ALA A 126 -1.42 -2.42 -1.74
N LEU A 127 -0.71 -2.78 -2.81
CA LEU A 127 0.74 -3.01 -2.77
C LEU A 127 1.54 -1.74 -2.47
N LYS A 128 1.08 -0.58 -2.98
CA LYS A 128 1.71 0.71 -2.64
C LYS A 128 1.54 1.05 -1.16
N ILE A 129 0.34 0.83 -0.60
CA ILE A 129 0.07 1.04 0.82
C ILE A 129 0.97 0.14 1.67
N GLU A 130 1.09 -1.14 1.33
CA GLU A 130 1.97 -2.08 2.04
C GLU A 130 3.44 -1.65 1.93
N GLY A 131 3.90 -1.32 0.72
CA GLY A 131 5.28 -0.87 0.50
C GLY A 131 5.62 0.42 1.25
N LEU A 132 4.68 1.36 1.37
CA LEU A 132 4.86 2.57 2.19
C LEU A 132 4.89 2.25 3.68
N LEU A 133 4.00 1.37 4.16
CA LEU A 133 3.97 0.93 5.55
C LEU A 133 5.30 0.31 5.97
N GLU A 134 5.86 -0.58 5.14
CA GLU A 134 7.18 -1.17 5.41
C GLU A 134 8.29 -0.12 5.50
N VAL A 135 8.29 0.88 4.61
CA VAL A 135 9.27 1.97 4.64
C VAL A 135 9.17 2.75 5.94
N VAL A 136 7.96 3.18 6.32
CA VAL A 136 7.74 3.93 7.56
C VAL A 136 8.14 3.11 8.78
N GLN A 137 7.73 1.84 8.86
CA GLN A 137 8.13 0.93 9.93
C GLN A 137 9.65 0.77 10.03
N PHE A 138 10.35 0.71 8.90
CA PHE A 138 11.80 0.65 8.87
C PHE A 138 12.41 1.96 9.38
N LEU A 139 11.96 3.11 8.87
CA LEU A 139 12.44 4.43 9.28
C LEU A 139 12.27 4.66 10.78
N THR A 140 11.11 4.31 11.35
CA THR A 140 10.86 4.39 12.79
C THR A 140 11.88 3.57 13.60
N LYS A 141 12.33 2.42 13.08
CA LYS A 141 13.31 1.55 13.77
C LYS A 141 14.74 2.04 13.68
N VAL A 142 15.13 2.65 12.55
CA VAL A 142 16.51 3.10 12.31
C VAL A 142 16.72 4.59 12.60
N GLN A 143 15.68 5.27 13.10
CA GLN A 143 15.74 6.68 13.44
C GLN A 143 16.93 6.95 14.39
N PRO A 144 17.80 7.92 14.05
CA PRO A 144 18.88 8.33 14.93
C PRO A 144 18.31 8.76 16.28
N LYS A 145 18.80 8.16 17.37
CA LYS A 145 18.47 8.63 18.71
C LYS A 145 18.98 10.06 18.84
N LYS A 146 18.13 10.99 19.30
CA LYS A 146 18.61 12.29 19.76
C LYS A 146 19.58 12.02 20.93
N VAL A 147 20.86 12.27 20.72
CA VAL A 147 21.90 12.29 21.76
C VAL A 147 21.78 13.59 22.51
#